data_AF-A0A0U1KVS7-F1
#
_entry.id   AF-A0A0U1KVS7-F1
#
_cell.length_a   1.000
_cell.length_b   1.000
_cell.length_c   1.000
_cell.angle_alpha   90.00
_cell.angle_beta   90.00
_cell.angle_gamma   90.00
#
_symmetry.space_group_name_H-M   'P 1'
#
loop_
_entity.id
_entity.type
_entity.pdbx_description
1 polymer ?
#
loop_
_entity_poly.entity_id
_entity_poly.type
_entity_poly.pdbx_seq_one_letter_code
_entity_poly.pdbx_strand_id
1 'polypeptide(L)'
;MVWNERAILETLSRYLEARDFRLVNRLWKALNLYEESNAMVKRITGFSMDKVEPVPIVFTAKNGEVVQTDGGYYPLYKDPRASIEAELQANKALYEEQSLAVMPFTETGYTKGRLSGAHYSVDLELSNLYRHINDVTHDIAFRPVMNDFRKLLRREEIKEVLRRKLGDDGYRAFRQWLNGLATGRDSVVEGGWDWLDDKANVLRERAVVAYLLFRPATALQNLANPTLYGNAVEGFGEKEALRSYLNNGWGDYIPNAVRNTKRAKELREYVFAKSALMRDKMENPDYTLREFHEKGKESKVIEFGSNVLAYMDQLTDIPMWLGAYELAEQRGLPEAERVRYADTVIERSSGSSRKMDVAQALKGTPTQRLFTMFYTFLSTQLNRWQQEYGIVMKEKDYMRAMTFVATKYLLFGALSAVLSFRWLNDEDDDNPLLWWAKEILSWPHSMFPVVGSVVKVAAEIAFGSRSFGYSLSSVERGIGDALKVPGNIIQYLEGKRDIQGAAESATGAAAFLFKYPDQFNDWFWNAYDMIANDMTPEARDIIRRRPKKER
;
A
#
# COMPACT_ATOMS: atom_id res chain seq x y z
N MET A 1 -46.34 -6.48 17.35
CA MET A 1 -45.71 -5.85 18.53
C MET A 1 -45.30 -4.45 18.11
N VAL A 2 -45.80 -3.41 18.77
CA VAL A 2 -45.34 -2.04 18.47
C VAL A 2 -44.00 -1.88 19.19
N TRP A 3 -42.91 -1.79 18.44
CA TRP A 3 -41.60 -1.49 18.99
C TRP A 3 -41.62 -0.05 19.50
N ASN A 4 -41.55 0.11 20.82
CA ASN A 4 -41.33 1.38 21.49
C ASN A 4 -40.14 1.25 22.45
N GLU A 5 -39.57 2.37 22.88
CA GLU A 5 -38.35 2.39 23.70
C GLU A 5 -38.45 1.47 24.92
N ARG A 6 -39.56 1.54 25.65
CA ARG A 6 -39.81 0.70 26.82
C ARG A 6 -39.80 -0.78 26.48
N ALA A 7 -40.53 -1.20 25.45
CA ALA A 7 -40.58 -2.60 25.02
C ALA A 7 -39.20 -3.11 24.56
N ILE A 8 -38.41 -2.24 23.92
CA ILE A 8 -37.02 -2.55 23.53
C ILE A 8 -36.16 -2.76 24.77
N LEU A 9 -36.14 -1.79 25.70
CA LEU A 9 -35.34 -1.88 26.92
C LEU A 9 -35.73 -3.08 27.78
N GLU A 10 -37.02 -3.34 27.97
CA GLU A 10 -37.51 -4.53 28.70
C GLU A 10 -37.07 -5.85 28.04
N THR A 11 -37.01 -5.88 26.71
CA THR A 11 -36.51 -7.05 25.97
C THR A 11 -35.02 -7.21 26.18
N LEU A 12 -34.25 -6.14 26.00
CA LEU A 12 -32.79 -6.14 26.18
C LEU A 12 -32.38 -6.51 27.61
N SER A 13 -33.13 -6.06 28.62
CA SER A 13 -32.93 -6.39 30.04
C SER A 13 -32.98 -7.89 30.34
N ARG A 14 -33.65 -8.70 29.52
CA ARG A 14 -33.72 -10.16 29.71
C ARG A 14 -32.44 -10.88 29.26
N TYR A 15 -31.66 -10.26 28.38
CA TYR A 15 -30.56 -10.92 27.68
C TYR A 15 -29.20 -10.27 27.96
N LEU A 16 -29.13 -8.95 28.14
CA LEU A 16 -27.87 -8.23 28.28
C LEU A 16 -27.41 -8.11 29.74
N GLU A 17 -26.10 -8.15 29.90
CA GLU A 17 -25.41 -7.86 31.15
C GLU A 17 -25.03 -6.38 31.24
N ALA A 18 -24.69 -5.91 32.45
CA ALA A 18 -24.25 -4.53 32.67
C ALA A 18 -22.98 -4.17 31.87
N ARG A 19 -22.10 -5.16 31.59
CA ARG A 19 -20.91 -4.96 30.74
C ARG A 19 -21.27 -4.58 29.31
N ASP A 20 -22.38 -5.09 28.78
CA ASP A 20 -22.80 -4.86 27.39
C ASP A 20 -23.30 -3.41 27.26
N PHE A 21 -24.10 -2.94 28.22
CA PHE A 21 -24.57 -1.55 28.23
C PHE A 21 -23.44 -0.54 28.51
N ARG A 22 -22.43 -0.92 29.32
CA ARG A 22 -21.18 -0.15 29.47
C ARG A 22 -20.39 -0.08 28.15
N LEU A 23 -20.38 -1.15 27.36
CA LEU A 23 -19.79 -1.13 26.02
C LEU A 23 -20.54 -0.16 25.10
N VAL A 24 -21.88 -0.20 25.07
CA VAL A 24 -22.71 0.75 24.30
C VAL A 24 -22.37 2.21 24.65
N ASN A 25 -22.26 2.54 25.95
CA ASN A 25 -21.88 3.88 26.38
C ASN A 25 -20.47 4.30 25.87
N ARG A 26 -19.50 3.37 25.87
CA ARG A 26 -18.17 3.63 25.30
C ARG A 26 -18.21 3.83 23.79
N LEU A 27 -19.04 3.06 23.08
CA LEU A 27 -19.22 3.20 21.64
C LEU A 27 -19.83 4.55 21.25
N TRP A 28 -20.84 5.03 21.99
CA TRP A 28 -21.38 6.37 21.78
C TRP A 28 -20.33 7.46 21.96
N LYS A 29 -19.47 7.35 22.98
CA LYS A 29 -18.37 8.29 23.20
C LYS A 29 -17.34 8.24 22.07
N ALA A 30 -17.01 7.05 21.58
CA ALA A 30 -16.08 6.88 20.45
C ALA A 30 -16.65 7.40 19.11
N LEU A 31 -17.97 7.34 18.92
CA LEU A 31 -18.67 7.85 17.74
C LEU A 31 -18.84 9.37 17.72
N ASN A 32 -18.67 10.03 18.87
CA ASN A 32 -18.94 11.46 18.99
C ASN A 32 -17.80 12.30 18.41
N LEU A 33 -17.84 12.51 17.10
CA LEU A 33 -16.90 13.34 16.33
C LEU A 33 -17.49 14.74 16.04
N TYR A 34 -18.48 15.18 16.82
CA TYR A 34 -19.24 16.40 16.54
C TYR A 34 -18.36 17.65 16.59
N GLU A 35 -17.48 17.79 17.58
CA GLU A 35 -16.70 19.02 17.75
C GLU A 35 -15.75 19.25 16.57
N GLU A 36 -14.98 18.24 16.18
CA GLU A 36 -14.03 18.31 15.06
C GLU A 36 -14.76 18.54 13.73
N SER A 37 -15.86 17.80 13.49
CA SER A 37 -16.63 17.95 12.26
C SER A 37 -17.38 19.27 12.18
N ASN A 38 -17.91 19.78 13.29
CA ASN A 38 -18.60 21.06 13.35
C ASN A 38 -17.63 22.23 13.18
N ALA A 39 -16.42 22.14 13.77
CA ALA A 39 -15.37 23.11 13.54
C ALA A 39 -14.99 23.19 12.05
N MET A 40 -14.84 22.03 11.39
CA MET A 40 -14.59 21.96 9.95
C MET A 40 -15.74 22.58 9.14
N VAL A 41 -16.99 22.20 9.39
CA VAL A 41 -18.17 22.72 8.65
C VAL A 41 -18.33 24.22 8.87
N LYS A 42 -18.19 24.70 10.10
CA LYS A 42 -18.26 26.13 10.44
C LYS A 42 -17.18 26.94 9.74
N ARG A 43 -15.95 26.41 9.63
CA ARG A 43 -14.87 27.07 8.89
C ARG A 43 -15.18 27.21 7.40
N ILE A 44 -15.80 26.19 6.79
CA ILE A 44 -16.09 26.18 5.34
C ILE A 44 -17.34 27.00 5.01
N THR A 45 -18.38 26.91 5.84
CA THR A 45 -19.73 27.42 5.53
C THR A 45 -20.12 28.66 6.31
N GLY A 46 -19.48 28.93 7.45
CA GLY A 46 -19.88 29.95 8.42
C GLY A 46 -20.96 29.49 9.41
N PHE A 47 -21.58 28.33 9.20
CA PHE A 47 -22.68 27.82 10.02
C PHE A 47 -22.29 26.58 10.81
N SER A 48 -22.89 26.41 11.99
CA SER A 48 -22.77 25.18 12.75
C SER A 48 -23.75 24.12 12.26
N MET A 49 -23.37 22.85 12.44
CA MET A 49 -24.25 21.72 12.19
C MET A 49 -25.28 21.59 13.30
N ASP A 50 -26.38 20.89 13.01
CA ASP A 50 -27.31 20.46 14.05
C ASP A 50 -26.64 19.39 14.92
N LYS A 51 -26.77 19.52 16.24
CA LYS A 51 -26.32 18.51 17.21
C LYS A 51 -27.50 17.65 17.65
N VAL A 52 -27.31 16.34 17.61
CA VAL A 52 -28.24 15.41 18.26
C VAL A 52 -27.85 15.35 19.73
N GLU A 53 -28.70 15.89 20.60
CA GLU A 53 -28.44 15.86 22.04
C GLU A 53 -28.59 14.41 22.57
N PRO A 54 -27.64 13.94 23.39
CA PRO A 54 -27.70 12.60 23.94
C PRO A 54 -28.87 12.49 24.92
N VAL A 55 -29.57 11.34 24.87
CA VAL A 55 -30.69 11.04 25.77
C VAL A 55 -30.20 10.03 26.82
N PRO A 56 -30.12 10.41 28.10
CA PRO A 56 -29.69 9.49 29.16
C PRO A 56 -30.60 8.27 29.26
N ILE A 57 -30.00 7.08 29.34
CA ILE A 57 -30.74 5.83 29.49
C ILE A 57 -30.35 5.15 30.80
N VAL A 58 -31.37 4.78 31.59
CA VAL A 58 -31.24 3.91 32.76
C VAL A 58 -31.59 2.49 32.33
N PHE A 59 -30.62 1.59 32.39
CA PHE A 59 -30.78 0.21 31.98
C PHE A 59 -30.64 -0.73 33.17
N THR A 60 -31.61 -1.62 33.35
CA THR A 60 -31.52 -2.72 34.32
C THR A 60 -31.06 -3.98 33.59
N ALA A 61 -29.87 -4.48 33.93
CA ALA A 61 -29.32 -5.69 33.34
C ALA A 61 -30.04 -6.95 33.82
N LYS A 62 -29.78 -8.08 33.15
CA LYS A 62 -30.36 -9.39 33.46
C LYS A 62 -30.17 -9.82 34.92
N ASN A 63 -29.07 -9.44 35.55
CA ASN A 63 -28.74 -9.73 36.96
C ASN A 63 -29.32 -8.71 37.95
N GLY A 64 -30.11 -7.73 37.49
CA GLY A 64 -30.67 -6.66 38.31
C GLY A 64 -29.73 -5.47 38.54
N GLU A 65 -28.50 -5.50 38.03
CA GLU A 65 -27.57 -4.37 38.11
C GLU A 65 -28.10 -3.19 37.26
N VAL A 66 -28.12 -2.00 37.85
CA VAL A 66 -28.57 -0.77 37.18
C VAL A 66 -27.38 -0.02 36.61
N VAL A 67 -27.41 0.25 35.31
CA VAL A 67 -26.41 1.04 34.60
C VAL A 67 -27.07 2.35 34.17
N GLN A 68 -26.52 3.47 34.62
CA GLN A 68 -26.87 4.79 34.09
C GLN A 68 -25.87 5.20 33.03
N THR A 69 -26.39 5.78 31.94
CA THR A 69 -25.57 6.26 30.83
C THR A 69 -25.91 7.71 30.52
N ASP A 70 -24.92 8.44 30.02
CA ASP A 70 -25.09 9.81 29.52
C ASP A 70 -25.93 9.84 28.23
N GLY A 71 -26.19 8.66 27.64
CA GLY A 71 -26.82 8.53 26.34
C GLY A 71 -25.84 8.75 25.19
N GLY A 72 -26.38 8.73 23.98
CA GLY A 72 -25.60 9.02 22.78
C GLY A 72 -26.38 8.77 21.51
N TYR A 73 -25.73 9.02 20.39
CA TYR A 73 -26.28 8.77 19.07
C TYR A 73 -25.51 7.65 18.37
N TYR A 74 -26.25 6.70 17.80
CA TYR A 74 -25.72 5.70 16.90
C TYR A 74 -26.18 6.03 15.47
N PRO A 75 -25.26 6.10 14.48
CA PRO A 75 -25.61 6.47 13.11
C PRO A 75 -26.57 5.46 12.49
N LEU A 76 -27.64 5.96 11.87
CA LEU A 76 -28.66 5.14 11.23
C LEU A 76 -28.36 4.98 9.73
N TYR A 77 -28.24 3.72 9.30
CA TYR A 77 -28.14 3.33 7.90
C TYR A 77 -29.40 2.55 7.49
N LYS A 78 -29.81 2.66 6.23
CA LYS A 78 -30.91 1.85 5.68
C LYS A 78 -30.43 0.43 5.46
N ASP A 79 -31.24 -0.56 5.81
CA ASP A 79 -30.96 -1.97 5.51
C ASP A 79 -31.01 -2.20 3.99
N PRO A 80 -29.89 -2.62 3.36
CA PRO A 80 -29.87 -2.87 1.92
C PRO A 80 -30.87 -3.94 1.48
N ARG A 81 -31.22 -4.88 2.36
CA ARG A 81 -32.15 -5.98 2.06
C ARG A 81 -33.61 -5.52 2.00
N ALA A 82 -33.90 -4.30 2.44
CA ALA A 82 -35.27 -3.82 2.59
C ALA A 82 -35.88 -3.30 1.27
N SER A 83 -35.06 -2.88 0.30
CA SER A 83 -35.53 -2.49 -1.03
C SER A 83 -34.37 -2.41 -2.03
N ILE A 84 -34.67 -2.53 -3.33
CA ILE A 84 -33.70 -2.29 -4.41
C ILE A 84 -33.11 -0.88 -4.31
N GLU A 85 -33.89 0.12 -3.90
CA GLU A 85 -33.37 1.47 -3.70
C GLU A 85 -32.36 1.54 -2.54
N ALA A 86 -32.61 0.83 -1.44
CA ALA A 86 -31.70 0.74 -0.31
C ALA A 86 -30.44 -0.06 -0.65
N GLU A 87 -30.59 -1.15 -1.40
CA GLU A 87 -29.49 -1.94 -1.96
C GLU A 87 -28.63 -1.07 -2.87
N LEU A 88 -29.23 -0.34 -3.82
CA LEU A 88 -28.53 0.60 -4.67
C LEU A 88 -27.89 1.73 -3.87
N GLN A 89 -28.50 2.25 -2.79
CA GLN A 89 -27.87 3.27 -1.94
C GLN A 89 -26.69 2.72 -1.12
N ALA A 90 -26.75 1.47 -0.68
CA ALA A 90 -25.70 0.81 0.09
C ALA A 90 -24.53 0.34 -0.78
N ASN A 91 -24.83 -0.17 -1.98
CA ASN A 91 -23.87 -0.68 -2.96
C ASN A 91 -23.37 0.38 -3.91
N LYS A 92 -24.03 1.54 -4.00
CA LYS A 92 -23.43 2.72 -4.64
C LYS A 92 -22.10 3.00 -3.94
N ALA A 93 -20.99 2.75 -4.65
CA ALA A 93 -20.02 3.83 -4.79
C ALA A 93 -20.87 5.07 -5.08
N LEU A 94 -20.79 6.12 -4.26
CA LEU A 94 -21.68 7.29 -4.32
C LEU A 94 -21.82 7.95 -5.73
N TYR A 95 -21.18 7.40 -6.77
CA TYR A 95 -20.90 7.98 -8.07
C TYR A 95 -20.92 7.02 -9.26
N GLU A 96 -21.17 5.71 -9.11
CA GLU A 96 -20.94 4.76 -10.23
C GLU A 96 -21.81 5.02 -11.48
N GLU A 97 -22.84 5.86 -11.38
CA GLU A 97 -23.64 6.29 -12.55
C GLU A 97 -23.96 7.79 -12.63
N GLN A 98 -23.22 8.66 -11.93
CA GLN A 98 -23.47 10.10 -12.04
C GLN A 98 -22.36 10.78 -12.83
N SER A 99 -22.65 10.97 -14.13
CA SER A 99 -22.09 11.93 -15.10
C SER A 99 -20.69 12.46 -14.81
N LEU A 100 -19.82 12.38 -15.82
CA LEU A 100 -18.57 13.14 -15.92
C LEU A 100 -18.71 14.65 -15.57
N ALA A 101 -19.92 15.21 -15.47
CA ALA A 101 -20.18 16.58 -15.04
C ALA A 101 -20.21 16.81 -13.51
N VAL A 102 -20.43 15.78 -12.67
CA VAL A 102 -20.50 15.96 -11.21
C VAL A 102 -19.09 15.97 -10.61
N MET A 103 -18.79 17.02 -9.86
CA MET A 103 -17.48 17.18 -9.23
C MET A 103 -17.42 16.43 -7.90
N PRO A 104 -16.31 15.73 -7.58
CA PRO A 104 -16.23 14.82 -6.43
C PRO A 104 -16.55 15.48 -5.09
N PHE A 105 -17.23 14.78 -4.19
CA PHE A 105 -17.46 15.21 -2.81
C PHE A 105 -17.32 14.05 -1.81
N THR A 106 -16.94 14.40 -0.58
CA THR A 106 -16.84 13.49 0.58
C THR A 106 -18.22 13.14 1.14
N GLU A 107 -18.35 12.06 1.92
CA GLU A 107 -19.65 11.68 2.52
C GLU A 107 -20.09 12.72 3.58
N THR A 108 -21.25 13.34 3.37
CA THR A 108 -21.73 14.47 4.21
C THR A 108 -23.10 14.23 4.82
N GLY A 109 -23.67 13.02 4.70
CA GLY A 109 -24.98 12.70 5.24
C GLY A 109 -25.09 12.93 6.76
N TYR A 110 -23.98 12.80 7.49
CA TYR A 110 -23.93 13.04 8.92
C TYR A 110 -24.14 14.51 9.32
N THR A 111 -23.94 15.46 8.40
CA THR A 111 -24.12 16.91 8.68
C THR A 111 -25.55 17.38 8.49
N LYS A 112 -26.45 16.51 8.03
CA LYS A 112 -27.85 16.87 7.73
C LYS A 112 -28.71 16.70 8.98
N GLY A 113 -29.57 17.69 9.22
CA GLY A 113 -30.62 17.60 10.23
C GLY A 113 -31.55 16.41 9.98
N ARG A 114 -32.09 15.85 11.06
CA ARG A 114 -32.95 14.65 10.99
C ARG A 114 -34.37 15.05 10.59
N LEU A 115 -34.95 14.32 9.63
CA LEU A 115 -36.33 14.52 9.20
C LEU A 115 -37.29 13.82 10.20
N SER A 116 -38.34 14.53 10.61
CA SER A 116 -39.44 13.91 11.35
C SER A 116 -40.28 13.03 10.40
N GLY A 117 -40.60 11.80 10.82
CA GLY A 117 -41.46 10.88 10.06
C GLY A 117 -40.77 9.99 9.01
N ALA A 118 -39.44 9.88 9.03
CA ALA A 118 -38.75 8.89 8.20
C ALA A 118 -38.98 7.46 8.74
N HIS A 119 -39.44 6.55 7.88
CA HIS A 119 -39.68 5.14 8.21
C HIS A 119 -38.94 4.24 7.23
N TYR A 120 -37.99 3.45 7.73
CA TYR A 120 -37.24 2.46 6.95
C TYR A 120 -36.64 1.41 7.88
N SER A 121 -36.34 0.22 7.34
CA SER A 121 -35.59 -0.80 8.07
C SER A 121 -34.17 -0.32 8.31
N VAL A 122 -33.71 -0.38 9.56
CA VAL A 122 -32.37 0.06 9.96
C VAL A 122 -31.40 -1.11 9.83
N ASP A 123 -30.23 -0.83 9.27
CA ASP A 123 -29.12 -1.78 9.27
C ASP A 123 -28.49 -1.85 10.68
N LEU A 124 -28.54 -3.04 11.27
CA LEU A 124 -28.08 -3.31 12.63
C LEU A 124 -26.65 -3.89 12.68
N GLU A 125 -25.94 -3.95 11.56
CA GLU A 125 -24.56 -4.42 11.55
C GLU A 125 -23.62 -3.50 12.34
N LEU A 126 -22.77 -4.10 13.18
CA LEU A 126 -21.71 -3.36 13.90
C LEU A 126 -20.66 -2.75 12.96
N SER A 127 -20.56 -3.23 11.71
CA SER A 127 -19.70 -2.69 10.66
C SER A 127 -19.99 -1.20 10.39
N ASN A 128 -21.22 -0.75 10.66
CA ASN A 128 -21.65 0.64 10.51
C ASN A 128 -20.93 1.61 11.46
N LEU A 129 -20.44 1.14 12.60
CA LEU A 129 -19.56 1.90 13.49
C LEU A 129 -18.31 2.37 12.74
N TYR A 130 -17.59 1.41 12.14
CA TYR A 130 -16.36 1.67 11.42
C TYR A 130 -16.61 2.51 10.16
N ARG A 131 -17.71 2.22 9.45
CA ARG A 131 -18.15 3.02 8.30
C ARG A 131 -18.32 4.49 8.69
N HIS A 132 -19.06 4.78 9.75
CA HIS A 132 -19.32 6.15 10.18
C HIS A 132 -18.05 6.89 10.60
N ILE A 133 -17.21 6.24 11.42
CA ILE A 133 -15.94 6.84 11.86
C ILE A 133 -15.08 7.17 10.63
N ASN A 134 -14.93 6.23 9.69
CA ASN A 134 -14.17 6.45 8.46
C ASN A 134 -14.76 7.58 7.62
N ASP A 135 -16.07 7.60 7.39
CA ASP A 135 -16.75 8.63 6.60
C ASP A 135 -16.54 10.03 7.19
N VAL A 136 -16.76 10.19 8.50
CA VAL A 136 -16.64 11.48 9.18
C VAL A 136 -15.18 11.93 9.27
N THR A 137 -14.25 11.04 9.65
CA THR A 137 -12.82 11.37 9.69
C THR A 137 -12.30 11.73 8.30
N HIS A 138 -12.74 11.02 7.26
CA HIS A 138 -12.38 11.34 5.87
C HIS A 138 -12.97 12.68 5.42
N ASP A 139 -14.23 12.99 5.75
CA ASP A 139 -14.85 14.30 5.47
C ASP A 139 -14.07 15.44 6.14
N ILE A 140 -13.73 15.30 7.43
CA ILE A 140 -12.94 16.28 8.18
C ILE A 140 -11.60 16.56 7.48
N ALA A 141 -10.91 15.50 7.04
CA ALA A 141 -9.59 15.59 6.43
C ALA A 141 -9.62 16.15 5.00
N PHE A 142 -10.56 15.70 4.16
CA PHE A 142 -10.52 15.94 2.71
C PHE A 142 -11.48 17.04 2.23
N ARG A 143 -12.63 17.27 2.89
CA ARG A 143 -13.66 18.21 2.41
C ARG A 143 -13.14 19.63 2.14
N PRO A 144 -12.31 20.26 3.00
CA PRO A 144 -11.79 21.60 2.73
C PRO A 144 -11.02 21.66 1.41
N VAL A 145 -10.06 20.74 1.23
CA VAL A 145 -9.19 20.69 0.06
C VAL A 145 -9.99 20.33 -1.20
N MET A 146 -10.93 19.38 -1.10
CA MET A 146 -11.81 19.00 -2.20
C MET A 146 -12.68 20.17 -2.66
N ASN A 147 -13.22 20.98 -1.74
CA ASN A 147 -13.97 22.17 -2.12
C ASN A 147 -13.13 23.18 -2.92
N ASP A 148 -11.86 23.33 -2.59
CA ASP A 148 -10.97 24.25 -3.32
C ASP A 148 -10.62 23.70 -4.71
N PHE A 149 -10.30 22.41 -4.83
CA PHE A 149 -10.18 21.76 -6.14
C PHE A 149 -11.46 21.92 -6.97
N ARG A 150 -12.64 21.81 -6.34
CA ARG A 150 -13.90 21.97 -7.05
C ARG A 150 -14.07 23.37 -7.64
N LYS A 151 -13.71 24.40 -6.88
CA LYS A 151 -13.75 25.80 -7.36
C LYS A 151 -12.76 26.03 -8.50
N LEU A 152 -11.54 25.51 -8.37
CA LEU A 152 -10.49 25.66 -9.39
C LEU A 152 -10.87 24.98 -10.70
N LEU A 153 -11.30 23.71 -10.63
CA LEU A 153 -11.61 22.91 -11.82
C LEU A 153 -12.94 23.29 -12.49
N ARG A 154 -13.74 24.17 -11.89
CA ARG A 154 -14.89 24.77 -12.58
C ARG A 154 -14.49 25.85 -13.57
N ARG A 155 -13.32 26.46 -13.40
CA ARG A 155 -12.79 27.49 -14.30
C ARG A 155 -12.30 26.85 -15.59
N GLU A 156 -12.81 27.30 -16.73
CA GLU A 156 -12.50 26.69 -18.02
C GLU A 156 -11.02 26.88 -18.37
N GLU A 157 -10.43 28.01 -18.00
CA GLU A 157 -9.02 28.30 -18.22
C GLU A 157 -8.12 27.26 -17.54
N ILE A 158 -8.49 26.82 -16.33
CA ILE A 158 -7.75 25.79 -15.60
C ILE A 158 -7.91 24.43 -16.29
N LYS A 159 -9.12 24.08 -16.73
CA LYS A 159 -9.36 22.82 -17.45
C LYS A 159 -8.57 22.76 -18.75
N GLU A 160 -8.57 23.83 -19.53
CA GLU A 160 -7.83 23.93 -20.79
C GLU A 160 -6.32 23.80 -20.57
N VAL A 161 -5.78 24.47 -19.55
CA VAL A 161 -4.36 24.33 -19.18
C VAL A 161 -4.03 22.89 -18.80
N LEU A 162 -4.88 22.25 -17.99
CA LEU A 162 -4.68 20.86 -17.57
C LEU A 162 -4.75 19.90 -18.76
N ARG A 163 -5.76 20.01 -19.63
CA ARG A 163 -5.85 19.19 -20.86
C ARG A 163 -4.67 19.40 -21.79
N ARG A 164 -4.24 20.65 -21.98
CA ARG A 164 -3.06 20.95 -22.82
C ARG A 164 -1.77 20.39 -22.24
N LYS A 165 -1.60 20.36 -20.92
CA LYS A 165 -0.37 19.90 -20.25
C LYS A 165 -0.34 18.39 -19.99
N LEU A 166 -1.49 17.79 -19.69
CA LEU A 166 -1.63 16.37 -19.35
C LEU A 166 -2.10 15.52 -20.53
N GLY A 167 -2.63 16.13 -21.59
CA GLY A 167 -3.45 15.44 -22.59
C GLY A 167 -4.84 15.11 -22.04
N ASP A 168 -5.73 14.64 -22.91
CA ASP A 168 -7.09 14.26 -22.51
C ASP A 168 -7.11 13.03 -21.59
N ASP A 169 -6.23 12.05 -21.83
CA ASP A 169 -6.11 10.86 -20.99
C ASP A 169 -5.50 11.18 -19.62
N GLY A 170 -4.47 12.03 -19.58
CA GLY A 170 -3.89 12.48 -18.30
C GLY A 170 -4.87 13.33 -17.50
N TYR A 171 -5.69 14.17 -18.16
CA TYR A 171 -6.78 14.89 -17.50
C TYR A 171 -7.86 13.95 -16.95
N ARG A 172 -8.22 12.90 -17.70
CA ARG A 172 -9.16 11.86 -17.24
C ARG A 172 -8.61 11.13 -16.01
N ALA A 173 -7.35 10.70 -16.04
CA ALA A 173 -6.68 10.04 -14.93
C ALA A 173 -6.59 10.95 -13.70
N PHE A 174 -6.26 12.24 -13.89
CA PHE A 174 -6.26 13.23 -12.81
C PHE A 174 -7.63 13.38 -12.14
N ARG A 175 -8.73 13.41 -12.92
CA ARG A 175 -10.07 13.46 -12.35
C ARG A 175 -10.47 12.16 -11.64
N GLN A 176 -10.09 11.01 -12.17
CA GLN A 176 -10.30 9.71 -11.51
C GLN A 176 -9.56 9.62 -10.18
N TRP A 177 -8.32 10.12 -10.13
CA TRP A 177 -7.52 10.23 -8.91
C TRP A 177 -8.21 11.15 -7.89
N LEU A 178 -8.63 12.36 -8.29
CA LEU A 178 -9.38 13.27 -7.42
C LEU A 178 -10.70 12.64 -6.91
N ASN A 179 -11.38 11.86 -7.74
CA ASN A 179 -12.58 11.15 -7.33
C ASN A 179 -12.29 10.08 -6.26
N GLY A 180 -11.20 9.32 -6.44
CA GLY A 180 -10.76 8.35 -5.43
C GLY A 180 -10.36 9.03 -4.12
N LEU A 181 -9.74 10.20 -4.18
CA LEU A 181 -9.42 10.99 -3.00
C LEU A 181 -10.65 11.49 -2.24
N ALA A 182 -11.68 11.95 -2.95
CA ALA A 182 -12.88 12.48 -2.31
C ALA A 182 -13.76 11.39 -1.68
N THR A 183 -13.73 10.19 -2.25
CA THR A 183 -14.58 9.07 -1.80
C THR A 183 -13.91 8.19 -0.76
N GLY A 184 -12.58 8.25 -0.65
CA GLY A 184 -11.80 7.28 0.11
C GLY A 184 -11.85 5.86 -0.47
N ARG A 185 -12.44 5.69 -1.67
CA ARG A 185 -12.59 4.41 -2.38
C ARG A 185 -11.74 4.42 -3.64
N ASP A 186 -11.19 3.28 -3.98
CA ASP A 186 -10.52 3.12 -5.27
C ASP A 186 -11.59 3.18 -6.37
N SER A 187 -11.42 4.10 -7.32
CA SER A 187 -12.32 4.24 -8.46
C SER A 187 -12.08 3.10 -9.43
N VAL A 188 -12.76 1.98 -9.21
CA VAL A 188 -12.69 0.82 -10.10
C VAL A 188 -13.65 1.07 -11.26
N VAL A 189 -13.13 1.08 -12.49
CA VAL A 189 -13.96 0.86 -13.66
C VAL A 189 -14.08 -0.66 -13.77
N GLU A 190 -15.28 -1.21 -13.59
CA GLU A 190 -15.52 -2.65 -13.80
C GLU A 190 -14.97 -3.05 -15.18
N GLY A 191 -14.04 -4.00 -15.18
CA GLY A 191 -13.54 -4.61 -16.40
C GLY A 191 -14.46 -5.76 -16.78
N GLY A 192 -14.71 -6.00 -18.07
CA GLY A 192 -15.62 -7.06 -18.54
C GLY A 192 -15.16 -8.52 -18.32
N TRP A 193 -14.39 -8.81 -17.27
CA TRP A 193 -13.77 -10.11 -16.98
C TRP A 193 -13.96 -10.55 -15.52
N ASP A 194 -15.16 -10.38 -14.95
CA ASP A 194 -15.47 -10.63 -13.52
C ASP A 194 -14.98 -12.00 -13.00
N TRP A 195 -15.04 -13.05 -13.84
CA TRP A 195 -14.58 -14.39 -13.47
C TRP A 195 -13.06 -14.49 -13.25
N LEU A 196 -12.27 -13.62 -13.88
CA LEU A 196 -10.83 -13.49 -13.65
C LEU A 196 -10.54 -12.70 -12.38
N ASP A 197 -11.38 -11.74 -12.01
CA ASP A 197 -11.16 -10.85 -10.88
C ASP A 197 -11.23 -11.59 -9.52
N ASP A 198 -12.16 -12.53 -9.37
CA ASP A 198 -12.23 -13.39 -8.17
C ASP A 198 -11.00 -14.29 -8.01
N LYS A 199 -10.52 -14.87 -9.13
CA LYS A 199 -9.30 -15.71 -9.14
C LYS A 199 -8.05 -14.85 -8.93
N ALA A 200 -8.01 -13.66 -9.52
CA ALA A 200 -6.89 -12.73 -9.41
C ALA A 200 -6.65 -12.29 -7.97
N ASN A 201 -7.71 -12.04 -7.19
CA ASN A 201 -7.58 -11.71 -5.76
C ASN A 201 -6.91 -12.83 -4.95
N VAL A 202 -7.32 -14.08 -5.16
CA VAL A 202 -6.73 -15.24 -4.48
C VAL A 202 -5.28 -15.45 -4.90
N LEU A 203 -5.00 -15.28 -6.19
CA LEU A 203 -3.67 -15.43 -6.77
C LEU A 203 -2.71 -14.34 -6.28
N ARG A 204 -3.21 -13.11 -6.16
CA ARG A 204 -2.51 -11.94 -5.62
C ARG A 204 -2.09 -12.19 -4.18
N GLU A 205 -3.02 -12.61 -3.33
CA GLU A 205 -2.72 -12.96 -1.94
C GLU A 205 -1.62 -14.00 -1.81
N ARG A 206 -1.70 -15.08 -2.61
CA ARG A 206 -0.68 -16.13 -2.61
C ARG A 206 0.68 -15.61 -3.07
N ALA A 207 0.71 -14.81 -4.12
CA ALA A 207 1.95 -14.24 -4.66
C ALA A 207 2.63 -13.28 -3.68
N VAL A 208 1.86 -12.47 -2.95
CA VAL A 208 2.39 -11.57 -1.90
C VAL A 208 3.08 -12.37 -0.81
N VAL A 209 2.42 -13.40 -0.28
CA VAL A 209 3.01 -14.21 0.80
C VAL A 209 4.23 -14.99 0.33
N ALA A 210 4.15 -15.61 -0.86
CA ALA A 210 5.22 -16.45 -1.38
C ALA A 210 6.45 -15.64 -1.82
N TYR A 211 6.26 -14.45 -2.38
CA TYR A 211 7.32 -13.75 -3.13
C TYR A 211 7.63 -12.32 -2.66
N LEU A 212 6.85 -11.70 -1.76
CA LEU A 212 7.25 -10.42 -1.17
C LEU A 212 7.92 -10.63 0.19
N LEU A 213 7.30 -11.45 1.03
CA LEU A 213 7.67 -11.57 2.43
C LEU A 213 8.94 -12.40 2.59
N PHE A 214 9.72 -12.09 3.63
CA PHE A 214 10.94 -12.81 4.01
C PHE A 214 11.96 -12.92 2.88
N ARG A 215 12.21 -11.83 2.15
CA ARG A 215 13.28 -11.78 1.14
C ARG A 215 14.47 -10.94 1.63
N PRO A 216 15.51 -11.55 2.21
CA PRO A 216 16.72 -10.84 2.64
C PRO A 216 17.41 -10.10 1.49
N ALA A 217 17.33 -10.63 0.27
CA ALA A 217 17.86 -9.97 -0.92
C ALA A 217 17.27 -8.57 -1.11
N THR A 218 15.93 -8.44 -0.99
CA THR A 218 15.24 -7.16 -1.12
C THR A 218 15.66 -6.19 -0.01
N ALA A 219 15.77 -6.67 1.23
CA ALA A 219 16.26 -5.86 2.35
C ALA A 219 17.67 -5.29 2.09
N LEU A 220 18.57 -6.10 1.54
CA LEU A 220 19.93 -5.67 1.21
C LEU A 220 19.96 -4.73 0.00
N GLN A 221 19.11 -4.93 -0.99
CA GLN A 221 18.95 -3.98 -2.11
C GLN A 221 18.48 -2.61 -1.63
N ASN A 222 17.60 -2.57 -0.64
CA ASN A 222 17.11 -1.31 -0.09
C ASN A 222 18.22 -0.46 0.54
N LEU A 223 19.33 -1.06 1.00
CA LEU A 223 20.51 -0.30 1.44
C LEU A 223 21.20 0.49 0.31
N ALA A 224 20.88 0.22 -0.96
CA ALA A 224 21.26 1.05 -2.11
C ALA A 224 20.32 2.24 -2.34
N ASN A 225 19.11 2.23 -1.76
CA ASN A 225 18.11 3.31 -1.93
C ASN A 225 18.62 4.73 -1.64
N PRO A 226 19.58 4.99 -0.73
CA PRO A 226 20.14 6.33 -0.51
C PRO A 226 20.60 7.03 -1.79
N THR A 227 21.06 6.28 -2.80
CA THR A 227 21.45 6.86 -4.09
C THR A 227 20.26 7.40 -4.87
N LEU A 228 19.02 7.05 -4.50
CA LEU A 228 17.78 7.48 -5.14
C LEU A 228 17.24 8.81 -4.61
N TYR A 229 17.70 9.23 -3.43
CA TYR A 229 17.17 10.39 -2.70
C TYR A 229 17.63 11.75 -3.23
N GLY A 230 18.85 11.83 -3.75
CA GLY A 230 19.37 13.11 -4.25
C GLY A 230 18.51 13.69 -5.36
N ASN A 231 18.32 15.00 -5.31
CA ASN A 231 17.48 15.81 -6.19
C ASN A 231 15.99 15.38 -6.22
N ALA A 232 15.49 14.64 -5.23
CA ALA A 232 14.06 14.31 -5.07
C ALA A 232 13.21 15.57 -4.89
N VAL A 233 13.75 16.51 -4.11
CA VAL A 233 13.17 17.83 -3.83
C VAL A 233 14.26 18.88 -4.04
N GLU A 234 13.85 20.08 -4.44
CA GLU A 234 14.76 21.21 -4.59
C GLU A 234 15.58 21.42 -3.32
N GLY A 235 16.89 21.56 -3.52
CA GLY A 235 17.86 21.77 -2.44
C GLY A 235 18.24 20.53 -1.63
N PHE A 236 17.64 19.34 -1.83
CA PHE A 236 18.13 18.09 -1.23
C PHE A 236 18.91 17.32 -2.29
N GLY A 237 20.17 17.70 -2.50
CA GLY A 237 21.02 17.13 -3.55
C GLY A 237 21.64 15.79 -3.17
N GLU A 238 22.47 15.25 -4.07
CA GLU A 238 23.21 14.00 -3.84
C GLU A 238 24.18 14.12 -2.66
N LYS A 239 24.72 15.32 -2.40
CA LYS A 239 25.61 15.57 -1.25
C LYS A 239 24.87 15.48 0.07
N GLU A 240 23.68 16.06 0.13
CA GLU A 240 22.82 16.02 1.31
C GLU A 240 22.37 14.59 1.57
N ALA A 241 21.91 13.87 0.54
CA ALA A 241 21.55 12.45 0.65
C ALA A 241 22.71 11.59 1.18
N LEU A 242 23.92 11.75 0.61
CA LEU A 242 25.11 11.02 1.07
C LEU A 242 25.45 11.38 2.52
N ARG A 243 25.42 12.65 2.90
CA ARG A 243 25.68 13.10 4.28
C ARG A 243 24.66 12.49 5.25
N SER A 244 23.38 12.51 4.91
CA SER A 244 22.32 11.90 5.73
C SER A 244 22.54 10.39 5.89
N TYR A 245 22.95 9.71 4.82
CA TYR A 245 23.23 8.28 4.90
C TYR A 245 24.43 7.95 5.78
N LEU A 246 25.53 8.70 5.64
CA LEU A 246 26.75 8.45 6.40
C LEU A 246 26.60 8.85 7.86
N ASN A 247 26.07 10.04 8.14
CA ASN A 247 25.99 10.57 9.50
C ASN A 247 24.78 10.00 10.25
N ASN A 248 23.57 10.23 9.73
CA ASN A 248 22.34 9.85 10.42
C ASN A 248 22.07 8.34 10.27
N GLY A 249 22.55 7.72 9.19
CA GLY A 249 22.44 6.28 8.95
C GLY A 249 23.56 5.50 9.63
N TRP A 250 24.71 5.36 8.98
CA TRP A 250 25.83 4.54 9.46
C TRP A 250 26.50 5.07 10.73
N GLY A 251 26.49 6.38 10.94
CA GLY A 251 27.03 7.02 12.14
C GLY A 251 26.12 6.92 13.37
N ASP A 252 24.83 6.64 13.21
CA ASP A 252 23.87 6.61 14.32
C ASP A 252 22.78 5.54 14.16
N TYR A 253 21.82 5.72 13.25
CA TYR A 253 20.60 4.91 13.24
C TYR A 253 20.82 3.43 12.91
N ILE A 254 21.51 3.09 11.81
CA ILE A 254 21.62 1.70 11.31
C ILE A 254 22.31 0.78 12.33
N PRO A 255 23.49 1.11 12.90
CA PRO A 255 24.14 0.23 13.86
C PRO A 255 23.36 0.11 15.19
N ASN A 256 22.62 1.14 15.57
CA ASN A 256 21.75 1.11 16.75
C ASN A 256 20.47 0.30 16.50
N ALA A 257 19.91 0.39 15.28
CA ALA A 257 18.72 -0.34 14.88
C ALA A 257 19.01 -1.84 14.86
N VAL A 258 20.09 -2.27 14.18
CA VAL A 258 20.50 -3.68 14.10
C VAL A 258 20.75 -4.30 15.48
N ARG A 259 21.26 -3.51 16.43
CA ARG A 259 21.47 -3.92 17.83
C ARG A 259 20.25 -3.72 18.73
N ASN A 260 19.12 -3.24 18.19
CA ASN A 260 17.88 -2.93 18.88
C ASN A 260 18.06 -2.06 20.14
N THR A 261 18.91 -1.03 20.05
CA THR A 261 19.24 -0.16 21.19
C THR A 261 18.12 0.84 21.48
N LYS A 262 18.15 1.44 22.68
CA LYS A 262 17.23 2.53 23.06
C LYS A 262 17.32 3.72 22.09
N ARG A 263 18.52 4.06 21.62
CA ARG A 263 18.78 5.17 20.69
C ARG A 263 17.99 5.03 19.38
N ALA A 264 17.96 3.83 18.79
CA ALA A 264 17.19 3.60 17.57
C ALA A 264 15.68 3.74 17.78
N LYS A 265 15.18 3.31 18.95
CA LYS A 265 13.76 3.47 19.32
C LYS A 265 13.40 4.95 19.49
N GLU A 266 14.24 5.71 20.19
CA GLU A 266 14.05 7.15 20.39
C GLU A 266 14.06 7.94 19.07
N LEU A 267 14.98 7.64 18.15
CA LEU A 267 15.01 8.27 16.82
C LEU A 267 13.77 7.92 15.99
N ARG A 268 13.35 6.66 16.00
CA ARG A 268 12.14 6.23 15.30
C ARG A 268 10.90 6.91 15.88
N GLU A 269 10.77 6.94 17.20
CA GLU A 269 9.66 7.60 17.89
C GLU A 269 9.64 9.11 17.62
N TYR A 270 10.81 9.75 17.54
CA TYR A 270 10.92 11.16 17.16
C TYR A 270 10.37 11.41 15.75
N VAL A 271 10.80 10.60 14.76
CA VAL A 271 10.29 10.71 13.38
C VAL A 271 8.79 10.42 13.33
N PHE A 272 8.36 9.34 13.98
CA PHE A 272 6.96 8.92 14.00
C PHE A 272 6.05 9.90 14.74
N ALA A 273 6.53 10.61 15.76
CA ALA A 273 5.74 11.64 16.43
C ALA A 273 5.42 12.81 15.49
N LYS A 274 6.31 13.10 14.53
CA LYS A 274 6.20 14.24 13.60
C LYS A 274 5.53 13.88 12.28
N SER A 275 5.92 12.76 11.68
CA SER A 275 5.49 12.37 10.33
C SER A 275 4.42 11.30 10.36
N ALA A 276 3.23 11.65 9.88
CA ALA A 276 2.20 10.67 9.59
C ALA A 276 2.61 9.71 8.45
N LEU A 277 3.41 10.20 7.48
CA LEU A 277 3.84 9.38 6.34
C LEU A 277 4.71 8.22 6.81
N MET A 278 5.66 8.51 7.69
CA MET A 278 6.56 7.51 8.22
C MET A 278 5.85 6.48 9.10
N ARG A 279 4.79 6.88 9.83
CA ARG A 279 3.90 5.94 10.54
C ARG A 279 3.13 5.05 9.57
N ASP A 280 2.52 5.63 8.53
CA ASP A 280 1.74 4.88 7.55
C ASP A 280 2.61 3.87 6.78
N LYS A 281 3.88 4.21 6.49
CA LYS A 281 4.86 3.29 5.88
C LYS A 281 5.28 2.15 6.83
N MET A 282 5.29 2.39 8.15
CA MET A 282 5.53 1.31 9.12
C MET A 282 4.37 0.32 9.14
N GLU A 283 3.14 0.82 9.17
CA GLU A 283 1.95 -0.03 9.17
C GLU A 283 1.73 -0.72 7.83
N ASN A 284 2.05 -0.03 6.73
CA ASN A 284 1.81 -0.48 5.37
C ASN A 284 3.04 -0.18 4.49
N PRO A 285 4.06 -1.03 4.44
CA PRO A 285 5.27 -0.76 3.65
C PRO A 285 5.02 -0.78 2.14
N ASP A 286 4.01 -1.52 1.66
CA ASP A 286 3.56 -1.50 0.27
C ASP A 286 2.03 -1.41 0.19
N TYR A 287 1.51 -0.77 -0.87
CA TYR A 287 0.07 -0.66 -1.11
C TYR A 287 -0.64 -2.02 -1.20
N THR A 288 0.04 -3.03 -1.76
CA THR A 288 -0.52 -4.38 -1.91
C THR A 288 -0.79 -5.04 -0.55
N LEU A 289 0.01 -4.70 0.47
CA LEU A 289 -0.10 -5.21 1.84
C LEU A 289 -1.24 -4.53 2.61
N ARG A 290 -1.48 -3.25 2.34
CA ARG A 290 -2.55 -2.45 2.97
C ARG A 290 -3.92 -3.10 2.87
N GLU A 291 -4.24 -3.68 1.72
CA GLU A 291 -5.53 -4.36 1.54
C GLU A 291 -5.71 -5.58 2.45
N PHE A 292 -4.64 -6.26 2.86
CA PHE A 292 -4.73 -7.38 3.80
C PHE A 292 -5.05 -6.90 5.20
N HIS A 293 -4.40 -5.81 5.63
CA HIS A 293 -4.69 -5.13 6.89
C HIS A 293 -6.14 -4.61 6.93
N GLU A 294 -6.58 -3.89 5.89
CA GLU A 294 -7.94 -3.32 5.82
C GLU A 294 -9.04 -4.39 5.83
N LYS A 295 -8.77 -5.61 5.32
CA LYS A 295 -9.73 -6.73 5.30
C LYS A 295 -9.73 -7.57 6.58
N GLY A 296 -8.84 -7.30 7.53
CA GLY A 296 -8.73 -8.07 8.79
C GLY A 296 -8.39 -9.56 8.59
N LYS A 297 -7.82 -9.93 7.43
CA LYS A 297 -7.46 -11.31 7.07
C LYS A 297 -5.98 -11.60 7.31
N GLU A 298 -5.36 -10.87 8.20
CA GLU A 298 -3.92 -10.92 8.37
C GLU A 298 -3.50 -12.18 9.13
N SER A 299 -2.84 -13.11 8.43
CA SER A 299 -2.16 -14.20 9.11
C SER A 299 -0.94 -13.65 9.85
N LYS A 300 -0.55 -14.26 10.97
CA LYS A 300 0.67 -13.87 11.71
C LYS A 300 1.94 -13.85 10.84
N VAL A 301 1.97 -14.67 9.78
CA VAL A 301 3.09 -14.70 8.81
C VAL A 301 3.10 -13.42 7.96
N ILE A 302 1.93 -12.93 7.55
CA ILE A 302 1.80 -11.66 6.83
C ILE A 302 2.22 -10.51 7.75
N GLU A 303 1.68 -10.45 8.96
CA GLU A 303 2.00 -9.41 9.94
C GLU A 303 3.50 -9.36 10.23
N PHE A 304 4.11 -10.50 10.53
CA PHE A 304 5.54 -10.57 10.80
C PHE A 304 6.38 -10.21 9.57
N GLY A 305 6.01 -10.72 8.39
CA GLY A 305 6.70 -10.43 7.14
C GLY A 305 6.61 -8.95 6.73
N SER A 306 5.43 -8.34 6.85
CA SER A 306 5.20 -6.91 6.63
C SER A 306 6.04 -6.06 7.58
N ASN A 307 6.08 -6.42 8.87
CA ASN A 307 6.91 -5.73 9.85
C ASN A 307 8.41 -5.83 9.54
N VAL A 308 8.89 -6.99 9.07
CA VAL A 308 10.28 -7.15 8.62
C VAL A 308 10.55 -6.25 7.42
N LEU A 309 9.66 -6.21 6.42
CA LEU A 309 9.80 -5.34 5.25
C LEU A 309 9.85 -3.86 5.66
N ALA A 310 8.90 -3.41 6.47
CA ALA A 310 8.82 -2.05 6.98
C ALA A 310 10.05 -1.64 7.80
N TYR A 311 10.60 -2.58 8.57
CA TYR A 311 11.82 -2.35 9.33
C TYR A 311 13.05 -2.19 8.42
N MET A 312 13.13 -2.96 7.33
CA MET A 312 14.22 -2.85 6.36
C MET A 312 14.17 -1.54 5.58
N ASP A 313 12.99 -1.07 5.20
CA ASP A 313 12.80 0.25 4.59
C ASP A 313 13.24 1.38 5.53
N GLN A 314 12.96 1.24 6.83
CA GLN A 314 13.35 2.23 7.84
C GLN A 314 14.86 2.41 7.99
N LEU A 315 15.67 1.39 7.69
CA LEU A 315 17.14 1.50 7.74
C LEU A 315 17.66 2.63 6.84
N THR A 316 16.93 2.96 5.77
CA THR A 316 17.27 4.07 4.88
C THR A 316 16.36 5.26 5.02
N ASP A 317 15.06 5.04 5.24
CA ASP A 317 14.07 6.11 5.21
C ASP A 317 14.18 7.02 6.45
N ILE A 318 14.46 6.48 7.64
CA ILE A 318 14.63 7.30 8.86
C ILE A 318 15.85 8.24 8.75
N PRO A 319 17.05 7.76 8.40
CA PRO A 319 18.20 8.63 8.18
C PRO A 319 17.96 9.74 7.16
N MET A 320 17.29 9.41 6.05
CA MET A 320 16.97 10.36 4.99
C MET A 320 15.96 11.40 5.45
N TRP A 321 14.91 10.98 6.15
CA TRP A 321 13.91 11.87 6.71
C TRP A 321 14.55 12.84 7.72
N LEU A 322 15.38 12.34 8.63
CA LEU A 322 16.12 13.16 9.59
C LEU A 322 17.00 14.20 8.90
N GLY A 323 17.76 13.78 7.88
CA GLY A 323 18.64 14.68 7.15
C GLY A 323 17.89 15.75 6.36
N ALA A 324 16.75 15.41 5.75
CA ALA A 324 15.91 16.38 5.06
C ALA A 324 15.25 17.36 6.06
N TYR A 325 14.82 16.87 7.22
CA TYR A 325 14.24 17.67 8.29
C TYR A 325 15.27 18.66 8.86
N GLU A 326 16.49 18.18 9.18
CA GLU A 326 17.61 18.99 9.67
C GLU A 326 18.03 20.06 8.64
N LEU A 327 18.06 19.72 7.35
CA LEU A 327 18.35 20.69 6.30
C LEU A 327 17.28 21.79 6.22
N ALA A 328 16.00 21.41 6.30
CA ALA A 328 14.89 22.36 6.33
C ALA A 328 14.93 23.25 7.59
N GLU A 329 15.37 22.70 8.73
CA GLU A 329 15.62 23.44 9.96
C GLU A 329 16.76 24.44 9.82
N GLN A 330 17.89 24.04 9.24
CA GLN A 330 19.03 24.93 8.96
C GLN A 330 18.65 26.09 8.03
N ARG A 331 17.65 25.89 7.16
CA ARG A 331 17.06 26.93 6.31
C ARG A 331 16.07 27.85 7.03
N GLY A 332 15.80 27.61 8.31
CA GLY A 332 14.88 28.42 9.10
C GLY A 332 13.40 28.22 8.76
N LEU A 333 13.03 27.11 8.10
CA LEU A 333 11.63 26.85 7.77
C LEU A 333 10.80 26.60 9.05
N PRO A 334 9.49 26.90 9.08
CA PRO A 334 8.60 26.51 10.17
C PRO A 334 8.48 24.99 10.29
N GLU A 335 8.20 24.47 11.49
CA GLU A 335 8.16 23.02 11.75
C GLU A 335 7.26 22.24 10.78
N ALA A 336 6.04 22.73 10.51
CA ALA A 336 5.13 22.09 9.57
C ALA A 336 5.71 21.98 8.15
N GLU A 337 6.50 22.97 7.72
CA GLU A 337 7.17 22.95 6.42
C GLU A 337 8.40 22.03 6.40
N ARG A 338 9.10 21.88 7.54
CA ARG A 338 10.20 20.91 7.69
C ARG A 338 9.69 19.49 7.57
N VAL A 339 8.60 19.16 8.26
CA VAL A 339 7.96 17.84 8.17
C VAL A 339 7.51 17.58 6.73
N ARG A 340 6.82 18.54 6.10
CA ARG A 340 6.39 18.41 4.69
C ARG A 340 7.58 18.21 3.75
N TYR A 341 8.69 18.94 3.94
CA TYR A 341 9.90 18.80 3.13
C TYR A 341 10.49 17.40 3.25
N ALA A 342 10.67 16.91 4.48
CA ALA A 342 11.19 15.57 4.75
C ALA A 342 10.27 14.47 4.22
N ASP A 343 8.95 14.60 4.44
CA ASP A 343 7.95 13.66 3.90
C ASP A 343 8.01 13.61 2.37
N THR A 344 8.11 14.76 1.71
CA THR A 344 8.19 14.83 0.23
C THR A 344 9.47 14.18 -0.31
N VAL A 345 10.60 14.29 0.42
CA VAL A 345 11.86 13.64 0.06
C VAL A 345 11.69 12.11 0.09
N ILE A 346 11.03 11.57 1.11
CA ILE A 346 10.73 10.12 1.22
C ILE A 346 9.77 9.67 0.12
N GLU A 347 8.63 10.34 0.00
CA GLU A 347 7.56 9.99 -0.94
C GLU A 347 8.08 9.91 -2.39
N ARG A 348 8.89 10.89 -2.81
CA ARG A 348 9.46 10.95 -4.16
C ARG A 348 10.63 10.00 -4.42
N SER A 349 11.14 9.33 -3.38
CA SER A 349 12.33 8.48 -3.48
C SER A 349 11.99 7.01 -3.25
N SER A 350 11.43 6.65 -2.10
CA SER A 350 11.06 5.26 -1.75
C SER A 350 9.58 4.95 -2.00
N GLY A 351 8.76 5.96 -2.34
CA GLY A 351 7.33 5.80 -2.56
C GLY A 351 6.51 5.80 -1.27
N SER A 352 5.19 5.74 -1.43
CA SER A 352 4.21 5.76 -0.35
C SER A 352 3.11 4.75 -0.63
N SER A 353 2.63 4.09 0.42
CA SER A 353 1.49 3.17 0.36
C SER A 353 0.14 3.86 0.57
N ARG A 354 0.14 5.19 0.75
CA ARG A 354 -1.09 5.95 0.94
C ARG A 354 -1.91 5.93 -0.33
N LYS A 355 -3.23 5.78 -0.17
CA LYS A 355 -4.19 5.86 -1.29
C LYS A 355 -4.03 7.17 -2.08
N MET A 356 -3.56 8.25 -1.48
CA MET A 356 -3.35 9.51 -2.21
C MET A 356 -2.10 9.55 -3.11
N ASP A 357 -1.08 8.76 -2.79
CA ASP A 357 0.26 8.89 -3.39
C ASP A 357 0.54 7.81 -4.45
N VAL A 358 -0.33 6.80 -4.55
CA VAL A 358 -0.18 5.66 -5.47
C VAL A 358 -0.86 5.89 -6.83
N ALA A 359 -0.23 5.37 -7.88
CA ALA A 359 -0.72 5.43 -9.25
C ALA A 359 -2.06 4.70 -9.42
N GLN A 360 -2.90 5.15 -10.37
CA GLN A 360 -4.18 4.50 -10.67
C GLN A 360 -4.02 3.02 -11.05
N ALA A 361 -2.90 2.64 -11.66
CA ALA A 361 -2.59 1.27 -12.02
C ALA A 361 -2.53 0.31 -10.80
N LEU A 362 -2.26 0.84 -9.59
CA LEU A 362 -2.31 0.10 -8.33
C LEU A 362 -3.72 0.05 -7.72
N LYS A 363 -4.64 0.90 -8.17
CA LYS A 363 -6.02 1.04 -7.67
C LYS A 363 -7.06 0.42 -8.61
N GLY A 364 -6.62 -0.20 -9.69
CA GLY A 364 -7.46 -0.72 -10.75
C GLY A 364 -8.22 -2.00 -10.36
N THR A 365 -8.75 -2.70 -11.37
CA THR A 365 -9.44 -3.98 -11.15
C THR A 365 -8.51 -5.01 -10.47
N PRO A 366 -9.05 -6.01 -9.75
CA PRO A 366 -8.25 -7.11 -9.20
C PRO A 366 -7.25 -7.71 -10.20
N THR A 367 -7.65 -7.90 -11.46
CA THR A 367 -6.76 -8.36 -12.52
C THR A 367 -5.64 -7.37 -12.80
N GLN A 368 -5.91 -6.07 -12.94
CA GLN A 368 -4.85 -5.07 -13.14
C GLN A 368 -3.86 -5.06 -11.96
N ARG A 369 -4.38 -5.11 -10.74
CA ARG A 369 -3.59 -5.15 -9.50
C ARG A 369 -2.71 -6.39 -9.38
N LEU A 370 -3.13 -7.52 -9.95
CA LEU A 370 -2.30 -8.73 -10.02
C LEU A 370 -0.99 -8.45 -10.77
N PHE A 371 -1.01 -7.64 -11.83
CA PHE A 371 0.18 -7.35 -12.64
C PHE A 371 0.97 -6.14 -12.17
N THR A 372 0.37 -5.30 -11.34
CA THR A 372 1.01 -4.12 -10.75
C THR A 372 1.39 -4.32 -9.28
N MET A 373 1.35 -5.55 -8.76
CA MET A 373 1.86 -5.84 -7.41
C MET A 373 3.31 -5.38 -7.26
N PHE A 374 3.61 -4.77 -6.12
CA PHE A 374 4.94 -4.23 -5.77
C PHE A 374 5.42 -3.13 -6.72
N TYR A 375 4.52 -2.56 -7.52
CA TYR A 375 4.85 -1.50 -8.47
C TYR A 375 5.03 -0.14 -7.80
N THR A 376 4.70 0.03 -6.51
CA THR A 376 4.79 1.31 -5.79
C THR A 376 6.15 1.99 -5.99
N PHE A 377 7.23 1.31 -5.62
CA PHE A 377 8.60 1.82 -5.76
C PHE A 377 8.98 2.10 -7.22
N LEU A 378 8.62 1.19 -8.13
CA LEU A 378 8.91 1.30 -9.56
C LEU A 378 8.17 2.48 -10.21
N SER A 379 6.93 2.72 -9.80
CA SER A 379 6.12 3.87 -10.24
C SER A 379 6.74 5.18 -9.78
N THR A 380 7.27 5.24 -8.55
CA THR A 380 8.03 6.39 -8.05
C THR A 380 9.27 6.63 -8.88
N GLN A 381 10.04 5.59 -9.23
CA GLN A 381 11.21 5.75 -10.10
C GLN A 381 10.81 6.22 -11.51
N LEU A 382 9.74 5.67 -12.08
CA LEU A 382 9.25 6.10 -13.39
C LEU A 382 8.86 7.59 -13.39
N ASN A 383 8.17 8.05 -12.34
CA ASN A 383 7.81 9.45 -12.17
C ASN A 383 9.06 10.35 -12.10
N ARG A 384 10.13 9.88 -11.45
CA ARG A 384 11.43 10.59 -11.39
C ARG A 384 12.07 10.72 -12.76
N TRP A 385 12.06 9.66 -13.56
CA TRP A 385 12.55 9.69 -14.94
C TRP A 385 11.77 10.66 -15.81
N GLN A 386 10.44 10.64 -15.73
CA GLN A 386 9.58 11.57 -16.49
C GLN A 386 9.82 13.03 -16.08
N GLN A 387 9.96 13.28 -14.78
CA GLN A 387 10.27 14.61 -14.26
C GLN A 387 11.62 15.10 -14.78
N GLU A 388 12.66 14.27 -14.68
CA GLU A 388 14.01 14.62 -15.11
C GLU A 388 14.06 14.83 -16.63
N TYR A 389 13.41 13.98 -17.42
CA TYR A 389 13.27 14.17 -18.86
C TYR A 389 12.64 15.52 -19.20
N GLY A 390 11.54 15.90 -18.53
CA GLY A 390 10.88 17.19 -18.74
C GLY A 390 11.79 18.38 -18.41
N ILE A 391 12.61 18.27 -17.36
CA ILE A 391 13.59 19.29 -16.98
C ILE A 391 14.68 19.39 -18.05
N VAL A 392 15.28 18.28 -18.46
CA VAL A 392 16.36 18.25 -19.47
C VAL A 392 15.87 18.80 -20.80
N MET A 393 14.66 18.45 -21.24
CA MET A 393 14.10 18.98 -22.49
C MET A 393 13.87 20.51 -22.44
N LYS A 394 13.59 21.05 -21.26
CA LYS A 394 13.32 22.49 -21.06
C LYS A 394 14.60 23.29 -20.83
N GLU A 395 15.46 22.83 -19.93
CA GLU A 395 16.63 23.54 -19.44
C GLU A 395 17.91 23.18 -20.22
N LYS A 396 17.89 22.07 -20.97
CA LYS A 396 19.04 21.51 -21.70
C LYS A 396 20.25 21.23 -20.80
N ASP A 397 20.00 20.99 -19.51
CA ASP A 397 21.03 20.64 -18.55
C ASP A 397 21.40 19.15 -18.66
N TYR A 398 22.26 18.84 -19.62
CA TYR A 398 22.75 17.49 -19.83
C TYR A 398 23.62 16.98 -18.68
N MET A 399 24.26 17.87 -17.91
CA MET A 399 25.09 17.46 -16.76
C MET A 399 24.23 16.91 -15.63
N ARG A 400 23.08 17.55 -15.38
CA ARG A 400 22.07 17.05 -14.46
C ARG A 400 21.51 15.71 -14.92
N ALA A 401 21.20 15.57 -16.21
CA ALA A 401 20.75 14.31 -16.81
C ALA A 401 21.78 13.18 -16.61
N MET A 402 23.05 13.47 -16.91
CA MET A 402 24.15 12.52 -16.75
C MET A 402 24.36 12.14 -15.28
N THR A 403 24.23 13.09 -14.36
CA THR A 403 24.31 12.82 -12.91
C THR A 403 23.15 11.93 -12.49
N PHE A 404 21.93 12.21 -12.95
CA PHE A 404 20.76 11.38 -12.67
C PHE A 404 20.94 9.94 -13.17
N VAL A 405 21.40 9.75 -14.42
CA VAL A 405 21.72 8.42 -14.94
C VAL A 405 22.86 7.77 -14.15
N ALA A 406 23.93 8.50 -13.83
CA ALA A 406 25.03 7.93 -13.06
C ALA A 406 24.60 7.47 -11.66
N THR A 407 23.80 8.25 -10.92
CA THR A 407 23.42 7.93 -9.53
C THR A 407 22.23 6.97 -9.45
N LYS A 408 21.13 7.29 -10.15
CA LYS A 408 19.85 6.58 -10.05
C LYS A 408 19.82 5.29 -10.84
N TYR A 409 20.70 5.17 -11.83
CA TYR A 409 20.71 4.04 -12.75
C TYR A 409 21.96 3.19 -12.60
N LEU A 410 23.14 3.75 -12.87
CA LEU A 410 24.38 2.98 -12.82
C LEU A 410 24.77 2.61 -11.40
N LEU A 411 24.87 3.61 -10.50
CA LEU A 411 25.31 3.39 -9.13
C LEU A 411 24.29 2.58 -8.32
N PHE A 412 22.99 2.90 -8.45
CA PHE A 412 21.94 2.09 -7.82
C PHE A 412 21.98 0.63 -8.31
N GLY A 413 22.01 0.40 -9.63
CA GLY A 413 22.05 -0.95 -10.19
C GLY A 413 23.28 -1.72 -9.73
N ALA A 414 24.45 -1.08 -9.74
CA ALA A 414 25.70 -1.64 -9.25
C ALA A 414 25.62 -2.03 -7.77
N LEU A 415 25.25 -1.08 -6.90
CA LEU A 415 25.16 -1.33 -5.46
C LEU A 415 24.10 -2.37 -5.12
N SER A 416 22.93 -2.30 -5.76
CA SER A 416 21.86 -3.29 -5.60
C SER A 416 22.35 -4.70 -5.93
N ALA A 417 23.03 -4.87 -7.07
CA ALA A 417 23.59 -6.16 -7.47
C ALA A 417 24.69 -6.67 -6.52
N VAL A 418 25.58 -5.78 -6.05
CA VAL A 418 26.61 -6.13 -5.06
C VAL A 418 25.98 -6.56 -3.74
N LEU A 419 25.08 -5.74 -3.18
CA LEU A 419 24.46 -5.97 -1.88
C LEU A 419 23.56 -7.21 -1.86
N SER A 420 22.91 -7.53 -2.98
CA SER A 420 22.12 -8.77 -3.11
C SER A 420 22.92 -9.97 -3.59
N PHE A 421 24.25 -9.87 -3.70
CA PHE A 421 25.14 -10.93 -4.17
C PHE A 421 24.78 -11.51 -5.55
N ARG A 422 24.04 -10.74 -6.37
CA ARG A 422 23.62 -11.19 -7.71
C ARG A 422 24.78 -11.26 -8.69
N TRP A 423 25.83 -10.47 -8.48
CA TRP A 423 27.07 -10.52 -9.25
C TRP A 423 27.86 -11.83 -9.09
N LEU A 424 27.51 -12.66 -8.11
CA LEU A 424 28.04 -14.02 -7.95
C LEU A 424 27.18 -15.07 -8.67
N ASN A 425 26.09 -14.67 -9.33
CA ASN A 425 25.15 -15.54 -10.05
C ASN A 425 25.29 -15.25 -11.55
N ASP A 426 26.12 -16.02 -12.25
CA ASP A 426 25.71 -16.76 -13.46
C ASP A 426 26.92 -17.30 -14.19
N GLU A 427 26.79 -18.54 -14.62
CA GLU A 427 27.78 -19.29 -15.41
C GLU A 427 27.56 -19.17 -16.93
N ASP A 428 26.49 -18.51 -17.39
CA ASP A 428 26.15 -18.46 -18.82
C ASP A 428 26.71 -17.23 -19.56
N ASP A 429 27.38 -16.31 -18.87
CA ASP A 429 28.11 -15.20 -19.47
C ASP A 429 29.60 -15.30 -19.07
N ASP A 430 30.41 -15.95 -19.91
CA ASP A 430 31.90 -15.93 -19.85
C ASP A 430 32.49 -14.50 -19.88
N ASN A 431 31.64 -13.47 -19.97
CA ASN A 431 31.99 -12.07 -19.99
C ASN A 431 31.30 -11.31 -18.83
N PRO A 432 31.99 -11.09 -17.70
CA PRO A 432 31.49 -10.31 -16.56
C PRO A 432 31.00 -8.90 -16.94
N LEU A 433 31.59 -8.28 -17.96
CA LEU A 433 31.15 -6.95 -18.44
C LEU A 433 29.80 -7.03 -19.16
N LEU A 434 29.55 -8.11 -19.91
CA LEU A 434 28.26 -8.33 -20.57
C LEU A 434 27.17 -8.60 -19.54
N TRP A 435 27.47 -9.36 -18.49
CA TRP A 435 26.56 -9.57 -17.37
C TRP A 435 26.20 -8.26 -16.67
N TRP A 436 27.21 -7.46 -16.29
CA TRP A 436 26.99 -6.13 -15.69
C TRP A 436 26.18 -5.20 -16.60
N ALA A 437 26.47 -5.23 -17.90
CA ALA A 437 25.71 -4.46 -18.89
C ALA A 437 24.24 -4.92 -18.98
N LYS A 438 23.98 -6.23 -19.04
CA LYS A 438 22.61 -6.78 -19.05
C LYS A 438 21.86 -6.45 -17.77
N GLU A 439 22.50 -6.62 -16.61
CA GLU A 439 21.92 -6.34 -15.30
C GLU A 439 21.51 -4.87 -15.17
N ILE A 440 22.42 -3.95 -15.50
CA ILE A 440 22.14 -2.51 -15.50
C ILE A 440 21.03 -2.19 -16.52
N LEU A 441 21.12 -2.70 -17.75
CA LEU A 441 20.14 -2.48 -18.83
C LEU A 441 18.75 -3.07 -18.54
N SER A 442 18.65 -4.07 -17.68
CA SER A 442 17.37 -4.67 -17.30
C SER A 442 16.56 -3.77 -16.35
N TRP A 443 17.24 -2.90 -15.59
CA TRP A 443 16.62 -2.11 -14.53
C TRP A 443 15.52 -1.13 -15.00
N PRO A 444 15.62 -0.38 -16.12
CA PRO A 444 14.54 0.51 -16.57
C PRO A 444 13.33 -0.27 -17.08
N HIS A 445 13.56 -1.46 -17.66
CA HIS A 445 12.48 -2.28 -18.21
C HIS A 445 11.53 -2.75 -17.09
N SER A 446 12.05 -2.93 -15.87
CA SER A 446 11.22 -3.25 -14.69
C SER A 446 10.25 -2.12 -14.30
N MET A 447 10.48 -0.87 -14.75
CA MET A 447 9.67 0.29 -14.38
C MET A 447 8.38 0.46 -15.20
N PHE A 448 8.20 -0.33 -16.27
CA PHE A 448 7.02 -0.26 -17.14
C PHE A 448 6.17 -1.54 -17.00
N PRO A 449 4.99 -1.49 -16.36
CA PRO A 449 4.06 -2.60 -16.31
C PRO A 449 3.37 -2.69 -17.67
N VAL A 450 3.90 -3.52 -18.57
CA VAL A 450 3.38 -3.64 -19.94
C VAL A 450 2.04 -4.35 -19.91
N VAL A 451 1.00 -3.74 -20.49
CA VAL A 451 -0.36 -4.29 -20.66
C VAL A 451 -0.35 -5.72 -21.29
N GLY A 452 0.69 -6.07 -22.05
CA GLY A 452 0.92 -7.41 -22.60
C GLY A 452 1.05 -8.53 -21.57
N SER A 453 1.51 -8.22 -20.35
CA SER A 453 1.57 -9.15 -19.21
C SER A 453 0.19 -9.70 -18.82
N VAL A 454 -0.82 -8.82 -18.85
CA VAL A 454 -2.21 -9.15 -18.52
C VAL A 454 -2.79 -10.15 -19.52
N VAL A 455 -2.61 -9.87 -20.82
CA VAL A 455 -3.12 -10.70 -21.91
C VAL A 455 -2.42 -12.06 -21.95
N LYS A 456 -1.10 -12.09 -21.74
CA LYS A 456 -0.29 -13.31 -21.75
C LYS A 456 -0.71 -14.28 -20.65
N VAL A 457 -0.78 -13.81 -19.41
CA VAL A 457 -1.18 -14.65 -18.27
C VAL A 457 -2.67 -15.00 -18.31
N ALA A 458 -3.55 -14.10 -18.76
CA ALA A 458 -4.96 -14.45 -18.97
C ALA A 458 -5.12 -15.57 -20.01
N ALA A 459 -4.35 -15.55 -21.09
CA ALA A 459 -4.33 -16.62 -22.09
C ALA A 459 -3.74 -17.94 -21.54
N GLU A 460 -2.69 -17.88 -20.73
CA GLU A 460 -2.11 -19.06 -20.05
C GLU A 460 -3.10 -19.69 -19.06
N ILE A 461 -3.81 -18.88 -18.26
CA ILE A 461 -4.83 -19.34 -17.31
C ILE A 461 -6.07 -19.89 -18.04
N ALA A 462 -6.51 -19.24 -19.12
CA ALA A 462 -7.74 -19.61 -19.82
C ALA A 462 -7.57 -20.78 -20.80
N PHE A 463 -6.43 -20.87 -21.48
CA PHE A 463 -6.22 -21.81 -22.59
C PHE A 463 -5.05 -22.79 -22.37
N GLY A 464 -4.32 -22.69 -21.26
CA GLY A 464 -3.18 -23.58 -20.96
C GLY A 464 -2.04 -23.49 -21.98
N SER A 465 -2.02 -22.46 -22.83
CA SER A 465 -1.05 -22.32 -23.92
C SER A 465 0.30 -21.85 -23.38
N ARG A 466 1.37 -22.63 -23.59
CA ARG A 466 2.74 -22.27 -23.20
C ARG A 466 3.30 -21.19 -24.14
N SER A 467 3.60 -20.00 -23.62
CA SER A 467 4.30 -18.96 -24.38
C SER A 467 5.62 -18.55 -23.69
N PHE A 468 6.70 -18.63 -24.45
CA PHE A 468 8.11 -18.54 -24.01
C PHE A 468 8.51 -17.16 -23.42
N GLY A 469 9.54 -17.19 -22.57
CA GLY A 469 10.73 -16.33 -22.75
C GLY A 469 11.12 -15.39 -21.61
N TYR A 470 10.21 -14.54 -21.14
CA TYR A 470 10.55 -13.48 -20.19
C TYR A 470 9.35 -13.15 -19.29
N SER A 471 9.62 -12.99 -18.00
CA SER A 471 8.64 -12.61 -16.97
C SER A 471 8.92 -11.18 -16.51
N LEU A 472 7.99 -10.28 -16.81
CA LEU A 472 7.99 -8.85 -16.50
C LEU A 472 7.56 -8.57 -15.05
N SER A 473 6.84 -9.48 -14.39
CA SER A 473 6.47 -9.33 -12.96
C SER A 473 6.83 -10.56 -12.10
N SER A 474 7.04 -10.35 -10.80
CA SER A 474 7.27 -11.40 -9.80
C SER A 474 6.18 -12.48 -9.79
N VAL A 475 4.99 -12.11 -10.26
CA VAL A 475 3.77 -12.90 -10.22
C VAL A 475 3.65 -13.75 -11.48
N GLU A 476 4.07 -13.22 -12.62
CA GLU A 476 4.28 -14.02 -13.84
C GLU A 476 5.29 -15.14 -13.60
N ARG A 477 6.37 -14.87 -12.84
CA ARG A 477 7.32 -15.92 -12.42
C ARG A 477 6.65 -16.98 -11.57
N GLY A 478 5.96 -16.57 -10.51
CA GLY A 478 5.32 -17.51 -9.59
C GLY A 478 4.22 -18.37 -10.22
N ILE A 479 3.36 -17.76 -11.05
CA ILE A 479 2.34 -18.48 -11.82
C ILE A 479 3.03 -19.40 -12.83
N GLY A 480 4.03 -18.90 -13.56
CA GLY A 480 4.81 -19.69 -14.50
C GLY A 480 5.50 -20.89 -13.86
N ASP A 481 6.08 -20.73 -12.67
CA ASP A 481 6.77 -21.81 -11.95
C ASP A 481 5.79 -22.84 -11.39
N ALA A 482 4.64 -22.42 -10.86
CA ALA A 482 3.56 -23.34 -10.47
C ALA A 482 3.04 -24.15 -11.68
N LEU A 483 2.91 -23.54 -12.86
CA LEU A 483 2.47 -24.20 -14.09
C LEU A 483 3.54 -25.13 -14.69
N LYS A 484 4.82 -24.94 -14.37
CA LYS A 484 5.92 -25.82 -14.80
C LYS A 484 5.98 -27.13 -14.03
N VAL A 485 5.34 -27.26 -12.86
CA VAL A 485 5.46 -28.43 -11.97
C VAL A 485 5.06 -29.74 -12.64
N PRO A 486 3.91 -29.86 -13.35
CA PRO A 486 3.59 -31.09 -14.07
C PRO A 486 4.63 -31.44 -15.14
N GLY A 487 5.18 -30.43 -15.82
CA GLY A 487 6.25 -30.60 -16.80
C GLY A 487 7.57 -31.08 -16.18
N ASN A 488 7.93 -30.55 -15.00
CA ASN A 488 9.13 -30.96 -14.27
C ASN A 488 8.99 -32.39 -13.71
N ILE A 489 7.79 -32.81 -13.32
CA ILE A 489 7.48 -34.20 -12.92
C ILE A 489 7.60 -35.14 -14.13
N ILE A 490 7.07 -34.75 -15.30
CA ILE A 490 7.23 -35.52 -16.54
C ILE A 490 8.71 -35.64 -16.92
N GLN A 491 9.49 -34.54 -16.84
CA GLN A 491 10.92 -34.58 -17.11
C GLN A 491 11.69 -35.50 -16.16
N TYR A 492 11.27 -35.61 -14.90
CA TYR A 492 11.81 -36.59 -13.96
C TYR A 492 11.47 -38.03 -14.38
N LEU A 493 10.21 -38.30 -14.75
CA LEU A 493 9.78 -39.62 -15.25
C LEU A 493 10.49 -40.00 -16.56
N GLU A 494 10.83 -39.01 -17.39
CA GLU A 494 11.65 -39.16 -18.60
C GLU A 494 13.16 -39.26 -18.33
N GLY A 495 13.60 -39.19 -17.06
CA GLY A 495 15.01 -39.25 -16.67
C GLY A 495 15.84 -38.00 -17.02
N LYS A 496 15.20 -36.92 -17.48
CA LYS A 496 15.84 -35.64 -17.87
C LYS A 496 16.08 -34.70 -16.69
N ARG A 497 15.52 -35.01 -15.53
CA ARG A 497 15.64 -34.23 -14.30
C ARG A 497 15.78 -35.17 -13.12
N ASP A 498 16.57 -34.80 -12.11
CA ASP A 498 16.78 -35.60 -10.92
C ASP A 498 15.64 -35.43 -9.90
N ILE A 499 15.54 -36.36 -8.94
CA ILE A 499 14.47 -36.36 -7.93
C ILE A 499 14.51 -35.13 -7.03
N GLN A 500 15.70 -34.65 -6.65
CA GLN A 500 15.84 -33.42 -5.86
C GLN A 500 15.37 -32.21 -6.68
N GLY A 501 15.76 -32.11 -7.95
CA GLY A 501 15.29 -31.03 -8.83
C GLY A 501 13.77 -31.04 -9.08
N ALA A 502 13.12 -32.20 -9.07
CA ALA A 502 11.67 -32.33 -9.12
C ALA A 502 11.01 -31.94 -7.79
N ALA A 503 11.58 -32.35 -6.65
CA ALA A 503 11.12 -31.99 -5.31
C ALA A 503 11.26 -30.48 -5.04
N GLU A 504 12.37 -29.85 -5.43
CA GLU A 504 12.58 -28.40 -5.35
C GLU A 504 11.48 -27.64 -6.12
N SER A 505 11.17 -28.10 -7.34
CA SER A 505 10.07 -27.51 -8.13
C SER A 505 8.71 -27.65 -7.45
N ALA A 506 8.44 -28.80 -6.83
CA ALA A 506 7.21 -29.05 -6.10
C ALA A 506 7.10 -28.15 -4.85
N THR A 507 8.21 -27.89 -4.16
CA THR A 507 8.22 -26.99 -2.99
C THR A 507 7.92 -25.54 -3.36
N GLY A 508 8.42 -25.02 -4.49
CA GLY A 508 8.06 -23.67 -4.96
C GLY A 508 6.57 -23.52 -5.27
N ALA A 509 5.96 -24.56 -5.85
CA ALA A 509 4.51 -24.61 -6.05
C ALA A 509 3.74 -24.72 -4.73
N ALA A 510 4.27 -25.47 -3.77
CA ALA A 510 3.69 -25.61 -2.45
C ALA A 510 3.68 -24.26 -1.70
N ALA A 511 4.75 -23.47 -1.76
CA ALA A 511 4.79 -22.11 -1.20
C ALA A 511 3.64 -21.25 -1.72
N PHE A 512 3.43 -21.29 -3.03
CA PHE A 512 2.33 -20.59 -3.68
C PHE A 512 0.95 -21.12 -3.27
N LEU A 513 0.74 -22.44 -3.27
CA LEU A 513 -0.55 -23.07 -2.99
C LEU A 513 -0.96 -22.96 -1.52
N PHE A 514 -0.01 -23.17 -0.61
CA PHE A 514 -0.22 -23.21 0.84
C PHE A 514 0.07 -21.87 1.54
N LYS A 515 0.37 -20.81 0.77
CA LYS A 515 0.56 -19.44 1.29
C LYS A 515 1.67 -19.36 2.35
N TYR A 516 2.87 -19.82 2.01
CA TYR A 516 4.05 -19.58 2.84
C TYR A 516 5.20 -18.99 2.01
N PRO A 517 6.15 -18.29 2.65
CA PRO A 517 7.27 -17.65 1.96
C PRO A 517 8.17 -18.68 1.26
N ASP A 518 8.43 -18.49 -0.03
CA ASP A 518 9.26 -19.42 -0.81
C ASP A 518 10.72 -19.44 -0.34
N GLN A 519 11.18 -18.35 0.29
CA GLN A 519 12.49 -18.29 0.94
C GLN A 519 12.71 -19.41 1.97
N PHE A 520 11.65 -19.93 2.60
CA PHE A 520 11.77 -21.04 3.54
C PHE A 520 12.16 -22.34 2.83
N ASN A 521 11.71 -22.54 1.58
CA ASN A 521 12.16 -23.66 0.75
C ASN A 521 13.65 -23.51 0.43
N ASP A 522 14.09 -22.31 0.05
CA ASP A 522 15.51 -22.04 -0.23
C ASP A 522 16.39 -22.40 0.96
N TRP A 523 16.01 -21.96 2.17
CA TRP A 523 16.74 -22.27 3.40
C TRP A 523 16.71 -23.77 3.72
N PHE A 524 15.56 -24.42 3.56
CA PHE A 524 15.44 -25.86 3.77
C PHE A 524 16.39 -26.63 2.83
N TRP A 525 16.39 -26.32 1.54
CA TRP A 525 17.20 -27.04 0.57
C TRP A 525 18.70 -26.73 0.70
N ASN A 526 19.06 -25.50 1.09
CA ASN A 526 20.44 -25.18 1.46
C ASN A 526 20.87 -25.98 2.69
N ALA A 527 20.05 -26.03 3.74
CA ALA A 527 20.36 -26.83 4.95
C ALA A 527 20.42 -28.33 4.65
N TYR A 528 19.54 -28.83 3.77
CA TYR A 528 19.58 -30.21 3.29
C TYR A 528 20.91 -30.51 2.62
N ASP A 529 21.39 -29.66 1.71
CA ASP A 529 22.68 -29.91 1.07
C ASP A 529 23.87 -29.78 2.01
N MET A 530 23.80 -28.91 3.03
CA MET A 530 24.84 -28.83 4.06
C MET A 530 24.98 -30.13 4.86
N ILE A 531 23.86 -30.85 5.03
CA ILE A 531 23.81 -32.07 5.85
C ILE A 531 24.00 -33.33 5.00
N ALA A 532 23.40 -33.37 3.81
CA ALA A 532 23.28 -34.57 2.99
C ALA A 532 24.24 -34.59 1.79
N ASN A 533 24.73 -33.42 1.35
CA ASN A 533 25.56 -33.26 0.15
C ASN A 533 26.88 -32.52 0.42
N ASP A 534 27.31 -32.43 1.69
CA ASP A 534 28.56 -31.80 2.15
C ASP A 534 28.79 -30.35 1.67
N MET A 535 27.71 -29.60 1.41
CA MET A 535 27.82 -28.19 1.00
C MET A 535 28.35 -27.31 2.13
N THR A 536 29.40 -26.54 1.85
CA THR A 536 29.98 -25.62 2.85
C THR A 536 29.11 -24.37 3.06
N PRO A 537 28.76 -24.01 4.32
CA PRO A 537 27.91 -22.85 4.58
C PRO A 537 28.59 -21.53 4.22
N GLU A 538 27.86 -20.64 3.54
CA GLU A 538 28.27 -19.27 3.26
C GLU A 538 27.15 -18.26 3.53
N ALA A 539 27.50 -16.99 3.73
CA ALA A 539 26.53 -15.92 4.01
C ALA A 539 25.46 -15.76 2.91
N ARG A 540 25.80 -16.06 1.64
CA ARG A 540 24.86 -15.99 0.51
C ARG A 540 23.72 -17.00 0.59
N ASP A 541 23.86 -18.08 1.37
CA ASP A 541 22.83 -19.13 1.49
C ASP A 541 21.60 -18.67 2.29
N ILE A 542 21.75 -17.60 3.07
CA ILE A 542 20.63 -16.95 3.77
C ILE A 542 19.80 -16.12 2.78
N ILE A 543 20.41 -15.67 1.69
CA ILE A 543 19.82 -14.72 0.75
C ILE A 543 19.14 -15.42 -0.43
N ARG A 544 19.65 -16.60 -0.83
CA ARG A 544 19.17 -17.36 -1.98
C ARG A 544 19.43 -18.85 -1.84
N ARG A 545 18.69 -19.67 -2.59
CA ARG A 545 19.08 -21.05 -2.89
C ARG A 545 20.43 -21.09 -3.63
N ARG A 546 21.40 -21.86 -3.13
CA ARG A 546 22.67 -22.06 -3.83
C ARG A 546 22.49 -22.96 -5.06
N PRO A 547 22.91 -22.56 -6.28
CA PRO A 547 22.88 -23.43 -7.47
C PRO A 547 23.73 -24.70 -7.28
N LYS A 548 23.32 -25.82 -7.88
CA LYS A 548 24.00 -27.13 -7.74
C LYS A 548 25.50 -27.12 -8.05
N LYS A 549 25.94 -26.25 -8.96
CA LYS A 549 27.34 -26.18 -9.40
C LYS A 549 28.23 -25.37 -8.45
N GLU A 550 27.64 -24.59 -7.53
CA GLU A 550 28.34 -23.84 -6.48
C GLU A 550 28.47 -24.64 -5.15
N ARG A 551 27.96 -25.88 -5.09
CA ARG A 551 27.82 -26.66 -3.86
C ARG A 551 29.02 -27.55 -3.59
#